data_AF-H6NAT7-F1
#
_entry.id   AF-H6NAT7-F1
#
_cell.length_a   1.000
_cell.length_b   1.000
_cell.length_c   1.000
_cell.angle_alpha   90.00
_cell.angle_beta   90.00
_cell.angle_gamma   90.00
#
_symmetry.space_group_name_H-M   'P 1'
#
loop_
_entity.id
_entity.type
_entity.pdbx_description
1 polymer ?
#
loop_
_entity_poly.entity_id
_entity_poly.type
_entity_poly.pdbx_seq_one_letter_code
_entity_poly.pdbx_strand_id
1 'polypeptide(L)'
;MKDFLEEVQKYLKEGDYSKFMDTLEKYKYPPGSVLPFQVLGKALEYNRISWASDILDSYSIDSINDREEPVITTAARYGNRAIFEKLLTHGADLHALNHVKTSALWRALAFKNYKGVRALIELGFDLKSNGGAALRTASGDGKFEMVRLFVEHGADVNFNGPDQVFPYCTTPVQMAANGNHFEIVTYLVEHGADVTIKDKYGNRAFLEAKRHKNTEMMEYIKQFEPSIWHEADKRAAELKKMGLPSDIIKWLGTENRRLDLPEACPAQYIVFETIFDVKPIEWQGRVFLDLTKDVEGYNSTGFVIWIPDQKCLGSFDVEHEELYTYGGMKWNKFIKKLPFIVDIVLDGLPVDELFK
;
A
#
# COMPACT_ATOMS: atom_id res chain seq x y z
N MET A 1 -10.67 45.32 12.25
CA MET A 1 -10.34 43.88 12.30
C MET A 1 -9.10 43.54 11.48
N LYS A 2 -9.03 43.92 10.19
CA LYS A 2 -7.87 43.65 9.33
C LYS A 2 -6.54 44.18 9.91
N ASP A 3 -6.45 45.48 10.18
CA ASP A 3 -5.22 46.12 10.69
C ASP A 3 -4.75 45.52 12.02
N PHE A 4 -5.70 45.17 12.90
CA PHE A 4 -5.43 44.48 14.16
C PHE A 4 -4.75 43.13 13.94
N LEU A 5 -5.32 42.29 13.07
CA LEU A 5 -4.78 40.96 12.79
C LEU A 5 -3.42 41.05 12.07
N GLU A 6 -3.20 42.04 11.20
CA GLU A 6 -1.91 42.26 10.54
C GLU A 6 -0.81 42.63 11.55
N GLU A 7 -1.10 43.52 12.51
CA GLU A 7 -0.14 43.94 13.54
C GLU A 7 0.15 42.80 14.53
N VAL A 8 -0.88 42.06 14.97
CA VAL A 8 -0.73 40.84 15.77
C VAL A 8 0.16 39.82 15.03
N GLN A 9 -0.14 39.56 13.75
CA GLN A 9 0.60 38.61 12.94
C GLN A 9 2.07 39.00 12.78
N LYS A 10 2.35 40.30 12.61
CA LYS A 10 3.72 40.82 12.54
C LYS A 10 4.50 40.46 13.80
N TYR A 11 3.97 40.76 14.99
CA TYR A 11 4.69 40.53 16.25
C TYR A 11 4.80 39.06 16.63
N LEU A 12 3.80 38.23 16.28
CA LEU A 12 3.92 36.77 16.38
C LEU A 12 5.06 36.22 15.52
N LYS A 13 5.21 36.74 14.28
CA LYS A 13 6.28 36.34 13.37
C LYS A 13 7.64 36.81 13.87
N GLU A 14 7.75 38.06 14.32
CA GLU A 14 8.98 38.64 14.87
C GLU A 14 9.39 38.01 16.22
N GLY A 15 8.42 37.48 16.99
CA GLY A 15 8.67 36.92 18.32
C GLY A 15 8.78 37.97 19.42
N ASP A 16 8.17 39.14 19.22
CA ASP A 16 8.14 40.24 20.17
C ASP A 16 6.88 40.16 21.06
N TYR A 17 7.00 39.48 22.21
CA TYR A 17 5.86 39.24 23.11
C TYR A 17 5.30 40.53 23.70
N SER A 18 6.18 41.48 24.04
CA SER A 18 5.78 42.76 24.62
C SER A 18 4.90 43.51 23.63
N LYS A 19 5.37 43.69 22.39
CA LYS A 19 4.57 44.40 21.37
C LYS A 19 3.30 43.64 20.98
N PHE A 20 3.32 42.31 21.04
CA PHE A 20 2.11 41.52 20.87
C PHE A 20 1.07 41.87 21.94
N MET A 21 1.44 41.89 23.23
CA MET A 21 0.53 42.25 24.32
C MET A 21 0.09 43.72 24.25
N ASP A 22 1.01 44.65 23.96
CA ASP A 22 0.70 46.07 23.75
C ASP A 22 -0.31 46.25 22.61
N THR A 23 -0.23 45.43 21.56
CA THR A 23 -1.19 45.43 20.46
C THR A 23 -2.58 44.98 20.92
N LEU A 24 -2.68 43.95 21.75
CA LEU A 24 -3.98 43.53 22.30
C LEU A 24 -4.62 44.66 23.11
N GLU A 25 -3.85 45.33 23.97
CA GLU A 25 -4.33 46.48 24.75
C GLU A 25 -4.73 47.67 23.87
N LYS A 26 -3.88 48.04 22.89
CA LYS A 26 -4.13 49.11 21.91
C LYS A 26 -5.48 48.92 21.19
N TYR A 27 -5.82 47.68 20.86
CA TYR A 27 -7.08 47.33 20.19
C TYR A 27 -8.21 46.95 21.15
N LYS A 28 -8.08 47.28 22.44
CA LYS A 28 -9.11 47.11 23.49
C LYS A 28 -9.46 45.66 23.80
N TYR A 29 -8.47 44.77 23.76
CA TYR A 29 -8.55 43.39 24.26
C TYR A 29 -7.67 43.22 25.52
N PRO A 30 -8.07 43.78 26.68
CA PRO A 30 -7.39 43.50 27.94
C PRO A 30 -7.62 42.03 28.37
N PRO A 31 -6.80 41.47 29.28
CA PRO A 31 -7.06 40.17 29.88
C PRO A 31 -8.50 40.04 30.40
N GLY A 32 -9.11 38.88 30.18
CA GLY A 32 -10.51 38.57 30.48
C GLY A 32 -11.49 38.88 29.34
N SER A 33 -11.04 39.53 28.27
CA SER A 33 -11.85 39.77 27.07
C SER A 33 -11.99 38.52 26.18
N VAL A 34 -12.88 38.61 25.19
CA VAL A 34 -13.05 37.59 24.14
C VAL A 34 -12.15 37.97 22.96
N LEU A 35 -11.17 37.13 22.63
CA LEU A 35 -10.30 37.32 21.47
C LEU A 35 -10.86 36.61 20.24
N PRO A 36 -10.66 37.18 19.03
CA PRO A 36 -10.86 36.47 17.78
C PRO A 36 -10.00 35.20 17.72
N PHE A 37 -10.57 34.05 17.33
CA PHE A 37 -9.83 32.78 17.25
C PHE A 37 -8.58 32.85 16.37
N GLN A 38 -8.55 33.74 15.38
CA GLN A 38 -7.40 33.92 14.49
C GLN A 38 -6.15 34.36 15.25
N VAL A 39 -6.26 35.07 16.37
CA VAL A 39 -5.10 35.46 17.20
C VAL A 39 -4.42 34.20 17.75
N LEU A 40 -5.20 33.31 18.36
CA LEU A 40 -4.71 32.03 18.89
C LEU A 40 -4.24 31.10 17.75
N GLY A 41 -5.00 31.02 16.66
CA GLY A 41 -4.65 30.25 15.47
C GLY A 41 -3.29 30.66 14.91
N LYS A 42 -3.02 31.96 14.76
CA LYS A 42 -1.72 32.47 14.28
C LYS A 42 -0.60 32.21 15.27
N ALA A 43 -0.83 32.34 16.58
CA ALA A 43 0.17 31.99 17.58
C ALA A 43 0.62 30.52 17.44
N LEU A 44 -0.34 29.61 17.26
CA LEU A 44 -0.07 28.19 17.03
C LEU A 44 0.62 27.93 15.68
N GLU A 45 0.22 28.61 14.60
CA GLU A 45 0.88 28.49 13.28
C GLU A 45 2.35 28.90 13.30
N TYR A 46 2.69 29.96 14.05
CA TYR A 46 4.07 30.42 14.26
C TYR A 46 4.80 29.66 15.39
N ASN A 47 4.21 28.57 15.89
CA ASN A 47 4.78 27.73 16.94
C ASN A 47 5.12 28.50 18.23
N ARG A 48 4.29 29.51 18.58
CA ARG A 48 4.38 30.28 19.84
C ARG A 48 3.58 29.59 20.94
N ILE A 49 3.99 28.37 21.30
CA ILE A 49 3.21 27.49 22.19
C ILE A 49 3.00 28.10 23.60
N SER A 50 4.01 28.76 24.17
CA SER A 50 3.86 29.44 25.46
C SER A 50 2.84 30.57 25.37
N TRP A 51 2.88 31.37 24.31
CA TRP A 51 1.95 32.49 24.14
C TRP A 51 0.52 31.98 23.89
N ALA A 52 0.37 30.89 23.13
CA ALA A 52 -0.92 30.23 22.96
C ALA A 52 -1.49 29.76 24.32
N SER A 53 -0.63 29.27 25.22
CA SER A 53 -1.03 28.96 26.60
C SER A 53 -1.48 30.20 27.35
N ASP A 54 -0.68 31.28 27.34
CA ASP A 54 -1.02 32.54 28.03
C ASP A 54 -2.33 33.13 27.51
N ILE A 55 -2.56 33.06 26.19
CA ILE A 55 -3.81 33.47 25.55
C ILE A 55 -4.98 32.65 26.10
N LEU A 56 -4.85 31.32 26.16
CA LEU A 56 -5.88 30.43 26.70
C LEU A 56 -6.09 30.59 28.21
N ASP A 57 -5.08 31.05 28.94
CA ASP A 57 -5.18 31.32 30.38
C ASP A 57 -5.84 32.67 30.69
N SER A 58 -5.71 33.64 29.78
CA SER A 58 -6.11 35.02 30.02
C SER A 58 -7.34 35.47 29.24
N TYR A 59 -7.76 34.75 28.21
CA TYR A 59 -8.81 35.18 27.29
C TYR A 59 -9.80 34.07 26.96
N SER A 60 -11.06 34.43 26.77
CA SER A 60 -12.01 33.57 26.07
C SER A 60 -11.78 33.68 24.57
N ILE A 61 -12.05 32.62 23.81
CA ILE A 61 -11.82 32.59 22.36
C ILE A 61 -13.17 32.48 21.65
N ASP A 62 -13.50 33.46 20.80
CA ASP A 62 -14.68 33.33 19.94
C ASP A 62 -14.47 32.18 18.94
N SER A 63 -15.54 31.64 18.34
CA SER A 63 -15.45 30.73 17.18
C SER A 63 -14.35 29.65 17.25
N ILE A 64 -14.06 29.08 18.42
CA ILE A 64 -12.95 28.11 18.61
C ILE A 64 -13.09 26.86 17.72
N ASN A 65 -14.34 26.55 17.35
CA ASN A 65 -14.76 25.53 16.41
C ASN A 65 -15.17 26.13 15.06
N ASP A 66 -14.46 27.14 14.59
CA ASP A 66 -14.68 27.71 13.25
C ASP A 66 -14.78 26.59 12.20
N ARG A 67 -15.72 26.74 11.26
CA ARG A 67 -16.05 25.65 10.32
C ARG A 67 -14.92 25.33 9.35
N GLU A 68 -14.12 26.33 8.99
CA GLU A 68 -13.06 26.17 8.01
C GLU A 68 -11.72 25.86 8.71
N GLU A 69 -11.50 26.46 9.88
CA GLU A 69 -10.25 26.41 10.63
C GLU A 69 -10.46 26.22 12.16
N PRO A 70 -11.00 25.06 12.61
CA PRO A 70 -11.10 24.79 14.04
C PRO A 70 -9.72 24.83 14.68
N VAL A 71 -9.59 25.56 15.79
CA VAL A 71 -8.27 25.88 16.41
C VAL A 71 -7.51 24.61 16.79
N ILE A 72 -8.22 23.56 17.21
CA ILE A 72 -7.60 22.28 17.57
C ILE A 72 -6.86 21.62 16.40
N THR A 73 -7.33 21.80 15.16
CA THR A 73 -6.66 21.27 13.97
C THR A 73 -5.37 22.04 13.67
N THR A 74 -5.33 23.35 13.97
CA THR A 74 -4.12 24.18 13.85
C THR A 74 -3.13 23.84 14.95
N ALA A 75 -3.60 23.69 16.19
CA ALA A 75 -2.79 23.28 17.34
C ALA A 75 -2.11 21.93 17.07
N ALA A 76 -2.74 21.01 16.36
CA ALA A 76 -2.20 19.68 16.09
C ALA A 76 -0.80 19.65 15.44
N ARG A 77 -0.44 20.70 14.69
CA ARG A 77 0.84 20.77 13.99
C ARG A 77 2.05 20.77 14.94
N TYR A 78 1.95 21.50 16.05
CA TYR A 78 3.08 21.76 16.97
C TYR A 78 2.70 21.77 18.46
N GLY A 79 1.40 21.78 18.77
CA GLY A 79 0.85 21.79 20.11
C GLY A 79 1.11 20.49 20.86
N ASN A 80 0.92 20.57 22.17
CA ASN A 80 1.16 19.48 23.10
C ASN A 80 -0.11 19.20 23.92
N ARG A 81 -0.02 18.22 24.82
CA ARG A 81 -1.13 17.82 25.70
C ARG A 81 -1.76 19.00 26.44
N ALA A 82 -0.95 19.88 27.03
CA ALA A 82 -1.46 21.03 27.79
C ALA A 82 -2.27 22.00 26.91
N ILE A 83 -1.85 22.24 25.67
CA ILE A 83 -2.62 23.06 24.72
C ILE A 83 -3.95 22.39 24.38
N PHE A 84 -3.96 21.08 24.10
CA PHE A 84 -5.22 20.40 23.79
C PHE A 84 -6.17 20.40 24.99
N GLU A 85 -5.69 20.12 26.20
CA GLU A 85 -6.51 20.17 27.42
C GLU A 85 -7.14 21.56 27.64
N LYS A 86 -6.37 22.63 27.43
CA LYS A 86 -6.87 24.01 27.51
C LYS A 86 -7.91 24.29 26.42
N LEU A 87 -7.65 23.90 25.17
CA LEU A 87 -8.60 24.07 24.08
C LEU A 87 -9.93 23.35 24.37
N LEU A 88 -9.87 22.10 24.87
CA LEU A 88 -11.05 21.35 25.27
C LEU A 88 -11.80 22.02 26.43
N THR A 89 -11.09 22.60 27.40
CA THR A 89 -11.69 23.39 28.49
C THR A 89 -12.43 24.62 27.96
N HIS A 90 -11.92 25.24 26.88
CA HIS A 90 -12.57 26.33 26.15
C HIS A 90 -13.65 25.86 25.17
N GLY A 91 -14.01 24.57 25.17
CA GLY A 91 -15.10 24.03 24.36
C GLY A 91 -14.70 23.67 22.93
N ALA A 92 -13.41 23.51 22.62
CA ALA A 92 -12.99 22.95 21.33
C ALA A 92 -13.54 21.53 21.15
N ASP A 93 -14.04 21.22 19.95
CA ASP A 93 -14.47 19.89 19.55
C ASP A 93 -13.25 19.07 19.11
N LEU A 94 -12.95 18.00 19.86
CA LEU A 94 -11.83 17.10 19.58
C LEU A 94 -11.88 16.49 18.17
N HIS A 95 -13.08 16.32 17.62
CA HIS A 95 -13.33 15.67 16.34
C HIS A 95 -13.58 16.66 15.19
N ALA A 96 -13.41 17.97 15.44
CA ALA A 96 -13.62 18.99 14.42
C ALA A 96 -12.74 18.73 13.18
N LEU A 97 -13.34 18.96 12.01
CA LEU A 97 -12.69 18.86 10.72
C LEU A 97 -12.51 20.26 10.14
N ASN A 98 -11.36 20.51 9.53
CA ASN A 98 -11.15 21.74 8.76
C ASN A 98 -11.84 21.66 7.38
N HIS A 99 -11.70 22.73 6.58
CA HIS A 99 -12.27 22.84 5.23
C HIS A 99 -11.86 21.75 4.24
N VAL A 100 -10.72 21.08 4.45
CA VAL A 100 -10.28 19.91 3.66
C VAL A 100 -10.60 18.57 4.33
N LYS A 101 -11.53 18.57 5.29
CA LYS A 101 -12.00 17.38 6.01
C LYS A 101 -10.90 16.64 6.79
N THR A 102 -9.90 17.37 7.27
CA THR A 102 -8.78 16.82 8.07
C THR A 102 -8.97 17.13 9.55
N SER A 103 -8.86 16.10 10.39
CA SER A 103 -8.93 16.21 11.85
C SER A 103 -7.61 16.65 12.48
N ALA A 104 -7.64 16.98 13.77
CA ALA A 104 -6.44 17.23 14.56
C ALA A 104 -5.45 16.05 14.53
N LEU A 105 -5.92 14.81 14.67
CA LEU A 105 -5.07 13.63 14.63
C LEU A 105 -4.28 13.53 13.31
N TRP A 106 -4.97 13.68 12.17
CA TRP A 106 -4.34 13.61 10.86
C TRP A 106 -3.37 14.75 10.59
N ARG A 107 -3.67 15.95 11.10
CA ARG A 107 -2.69 17.05 11.07
C ARG A 107 -1.46 16.78 11.91
N ALA A 108 -1.61 16.22 13.12
CA ALA A 108 -0.46 15.86 13.95
C ALA A 108 0.41 14.80 13.26
N LEU A 109 -0.20 13.81 12.59
CA LEU A 109 0.51 12.80 11.80
C LEU A 109 1.28 13.41 10.61
N ALA A 110 0.61 14.24 9.81
CA ALA A 110 1.22 14.89 8.65
C ALA A 110 2.43 15.78 9.02
N PHE A 111 2.39 16.41 10.20
CA PHE A 111 3.47 17.24 10.73
C PHE A 111 4.44 16.49 11.64
N LYS A 112 4.30 15.16 11.76
CA LYS A 112 5.15 14.29 12.61
C LYS A 112 5.17 14.73 14.09
N ASN A 113 4.10 15.35 14.57
CA ASN A 113 3.91 15.70 15.98
C ASN A 113 3.42 14.47 16.75
N TYR A 114 4.27 13.46 16.91
CA TYR A 114 3.92 12.20 17.57
C TYR A 114 3.52 12.38 19.04
N LYS A 115 4.09 13.38 19.74
CA LYS A 115 3.65 13.76 21.09
C LYS A 115 2.21 14.26 21.08
N GLY A 116 1.84 15.05 20.07
CA GLY A 116 0.48 15.52 19.89
C GLY A 116 -0.48 14.40 19.51
N VAL A 117 -0.06 13.47 18.64
CA VAL A 117 -0.86 12.27 18.31
C VAL A 117 -1.19 11.47 19.56
N ARG A 118 -0.18 11.18 20.40
CA ARG A 118 -0.38 10.50 21.69
C ARG A 118 -1.37 11.25 22.57
N ALA A 119 -1.17 12.56 22.75
CA ALA A 119 -2.05 13.37 23.58
C ALA A 119 -3.50 13.36 23.08
N LEU A 120 -3.73 13.50 21.78
CA LEU A 120 -5.08 13.48 21.20
C LEU A 120 -5.79 12.15 21.45
N ILE A 121 -5.09 11.02 21.28
CA ILE A 121 -5.63 9.68 21.56
C ILE A 121 -5.96 9.53 23.05
N GLU A 122 -5.03 9.90 23.94
CA GLU A 122 -5.22 9.85 25.39
C GLU A 122 -6.35 10.77 25.89
N LEU A 123 -6.66 11.83 25.13
CA LEU A 123 -7.80 12.73 25.38
C LEU A 123 -9.12 12.22 24.79
N GLY A 124 -9.15 11.03 24.21
CA GLY A 124 -10.36 10.37 23.73
C GLY A 124 -10.59 10.44 22.23
N PHE A 125 -9.58 10.82 21.42
CA PHE A 125 -9.73 10.79 19.97
C PHE A 125 -9.80 9.32 19.51
N ASP A 126 -10.97 8.89 19.03
CA ASP A 126 -11.19 7.54 18.52
C ASP A 126 -10.43 7.27 17.21
N LEU A 127 -9.69 6.16 17.19
CA LEU A 127 -8.95 5.68 16.03
C LEU A 127 -9.78 4.76 15.13
N LYS A 128 -10.92 4.23 15.55
CA LYS A 128 -11.59 3.11 14.86
C LYS A 128 -11.90 3.35 13.38
N SER A 129 -12.19 4.59 12.97
CA SER A 129 -12.50 4.88 11.56
C SER A 129 -11.27 5.14 10.67
N ASN A 130 -10.08 5.36 11.25
CA ASN A 130 -8.91 5.91 10.53
C ASN A 130 -7.53 5.39 11.00
N GLY A 131 -7.49 4.59 12.06
CA GLY A 131 -6.26 4.13 12.71
C GLY A 131 -5.42 3.19 11.85
N GLY A 132 -6.06 2.41 10.97
CA GLY A 132 -5.36 1.46 10.10
C GLY A 132 -4.38 2.12 9.13
N ALA A 133 -4.76 3.26 8.53
CA ALA A 133 -3.88 4.01 7.64
C ALA A 133 -2.70 4.68 8.39
N ALA A 134 -2.95 5.18 9.60
CA ALA A 134 -1.91 5.71 10.47
C ALA A 134 -0.93 4.61 10.93
N LEU A 135 -1.46 3.45 11.32
CA LEU A 135 -0.70 2.25 11.67
C LEU A 135 0.19 1.82 10.52
N ARG A 136 -0.37 1.66 9.31
CA ARG A 136 0.40 1.28 8.12
C ARG A 136 1.57 2.21 7.84
N THR A 137 1.35 3.52 7.98
CA THR A 137 2.39 4.54 7.76
C THR A 137 3.49 4.44 8.83
N ALA A 138 3.11 4.38 10.11
CA ALA A 138 4.07 4.23 11.21
C ALA A 138 4.88 2.93 11.14
N SER A 139 4.26 1.84 10.66
CA SER A 139 4.92 0.56 10.42
C SER A 139 6.00 0.67 9.35
N GLY A 140 5.72 1.32 8.23
CA GLY A 140 6.71 1.57 7.17
C GLY A 140 7.82 2.53 7.55
N ASP A 141 7.52 3.50 8.43
CA ASP A 141 8.48 4.50 8.94
C ASP A 141 9.34 4.00 10.13
N GLY A 142 9.10 2.78 10.61
CA GLY A 142 9.85 2.20 11.73
C GLY A 142 9.52 2.82 13.08
N LYS A 143 8.34 3.42 13.25
CA LYS A 143 7.94 4.11 14.50
C LYS A 143 7.26 3.14 15.46
N PHE A 144 8.04 2.24 16.06
CA PHE A 144 7.54 1.19 16.96
C PHE A 144 6.59 1.71 18.05
N GLU A 145 6.96 2.78 18.75
CA GLU A 145 6.10 3.39 19.79
C GLU A 145 4.75 3.89 19.28
N MET A 146 4.68 4.33 18.03
CA MET A 146 3.43 4.74 17.39
C MET A 146 2.62 3.53 16.94
N VAL A 147 3.28 2.49 16.41
CA VAL A 147 2.65 1.21 16.09
C VAL A 147 1.97 0.64 17.33
N ARG A 148 2.70 0.55 18.45
CA ARG A 148 2.15 0.05 19.72
C ARG A 148 0.93 0.85 20.15
N LEU A 149 1.07 2.19 20.20
CA LEU A 149 -0.02 3.08 20.58
C LEU A 149 -1.27 2.87 19.72
N PHE A 150 -1.13 2.78 18.40
CA PHE A 150 -2.27 2.60 17.50
C PHE A 150 -2.94 1.24 17.66
N VAL A 151 -2.16 0.17 17.82
CA VAL A 151 -2.70 -1.18 18.06
C VAL A 151 -3.45 -1.25 19.40
N GLU A 152 -2.88 -0.70 20.47
CA GLU A 152 -3.52 -0.65 21.80
C GLU A 152 -4.83 0.14 21.80
N HIS A 153 -4.99 1.09 20.87
CA HIS A 153 -6.19 1.91 20.72
C HIS A 153 -7.08 1.49 19.54
N GLY A 154 -6.95 0.22 19.11
CA GLY A 154 -7.92 -0.42 18.21
C GLY A 154 -7.79 -0.07 16.73
N ALA A 155 -6.61 0.37 16.28
CA ALA A 155 -6.33 0.44 14.85
C ALA A 155 -6.41 -0.96 14.21
N ASP A 156 -7.03 -1.05 13.04
CA ASP A 156 -7.10 -2.29 12.27
C ASP A 156 -5.70 -2.71 11.80
N VAL A 157 -5.16 -3.76 12.43
CA VAL A 157 -3.85 -4.36 12.13
C VAL A 157 -3.75 -4.92 10.70
N ASN A 158 -4.90 -5.23 10.08
CA ASN A 158 -5.01 -5.81 8.75
C ASN A 158 -5.50 -4.81 7.70
N PHE A 159 -5.51 -3.51 8.03
CA PHE A 159 -5.96 -2.46 7.13
C PHE A 159 -5.23 -2.50 5.78
N ASN A 160 -5.98 -2.68 4.70
CA ASN A 160 -5.44 -2.75 3.33
C ASN A 160 -6.16 -1.78 2.37
N GLY A 161 -6.79 -0.73 2.90
CA GLY A 161 -7.47 0.27 2.07
C GLY A 161 -6.51 0.98 1.09
N PRO A 162 -6.95 1.26 -0.15
CA PRO A 162 -6.18 2.09 -1.06
C PRO A 162 -6.23 3.55 -0.59
N ASP A 163 -5.11 4.26 -0.72
CA ASP A 163 -5.06 5.72 -0.59
C ASP A 163 -4.07 6.31 -1.61
N GLN A 164 -3.87 7.64 -1.56
CA GLN A 164 -2.96 8.33 -2.48
C GLN A 164 -1.50 7.87 -2.37
N VAL A 165 -1.09 7.40 -1.19
CA VAL A 165 0.29 6.94 -0.90
C VAL A 165 0.44 5.46 -1.21
N PHE A 166 -0.59 4.66 -0.93
CA PHE A 166 -0.60 3.20 -1.04
C PHE A 166 -1.77 2.72 -1.92
N PRO A 167 -1.73 2.98 -3.24
CA PRO A 167 -2.81 2.59 -4.16
C PRO A 167 -2.93 1.07 -4.33
N TYR A 168 -1.92 0.32 -3.88
CA TYR A 168 -1.79 -1.13 -4.06
C TYR A 168 -2.36 -1.96 -2.91
N CYS A 169 -3.01 -1.34 -1.92
CA CYS A 169 -3.67 -2.05 -0.82
C CYS A 169 -2.70 -2.88 0.04
N THR A 170 -1.55 -2.33 0.40
CA THR A 170 -0.63 -2.97 1.35
C THR A 170 -1.17 -2.88 2.79
N THR A 171 -0.85 -3.86 3.62
CA THR A 171 -1.12 -3.92 5.06
C THR A 171 0.00 -3.27 5.88
N PRO A 172 -0.23 -2.96 7.18
CA PRO A 172 0.83 -2.56 8.09
C PRO A 172 2.02 -3.53 8.14
N VAL A 173 1.77 -4.85 8.17
CA VAL A 173 2.85 -5.84 8.24
C VAL A 173 3.68 -5.90 6.96
N GLN A 174 3.04 -5.74 5.79
CA GLN A 174 3.75 -5.60 4.51
C GLN A 174 4.61 -4.33 4.50
N MET A 175 4.10 -3.20 5.01
CA MET A 175 4.88 -1.96 5.08
C MET A 175 6.04 -2.04 6.07
N ALA A 176 5.87 -2.70 7.21
CA ALA A 176 6.96 -2.97 8.14
C ALA A 176 8.06 -3.83 7.50
N ALA A 177 7.67 -4.88 6.77
CA ALA A 177 8.60 -5.73 6.05
C ALA A 177 9.32 -4.97 4.91
N ASN A 178 8.59 -4.10 4.19
CA ASN A 178 9.14 -3.21 3.16
C ASN A 178 10.13 -2.17 3.72
N GLY A 179 9.93 -1.71 4.97
CA GLY A 179 10.87 -0.88 5.71
C GLY A 179 11.99 -1.68 6.40
N ASN A 180 11.98 -3.01 6.29
CA ASN A 180 12.89 -3.93 6.97
C ASN A 180 12.86 -3.80 8.52
N HIS A 181 11.70 -3.49 9.10
CA HIS A 181 11.50 -3.29 10.53
C HIS A 181 11.01 -4.58 11.20
N PHE A 182 11.92 -5.52 11.47
CA PHE A 182 11.57 -6.85 11.98
C PHE A 182 10.83 -6.82 13.33
N GLU A 183 11.25 -5.98 14.26
CA GLU A 183 10.56 -5.80 15.56
C GLU A 183 9.09 -5.36 15.41
N ILE A 184 8.78 -4.55 14.40
CA ILE A 184 7.41 -4.16 14.11
C ILE A 184 6.63 -5.32 13.48
N VAL A 185 7.27 -6.11 12.60
CA VAL A 185 6.64 -7.30 12.00
C VAL A 185 6.24 -8.29 13.10
N THR A 186 7.15 -8.61 14.02
CA THR A 186 6.86 -9.54 15.12
C THR A 186 5.73 -9.02 16.00
N TYR A 187 5.80 -7.75 16.40
CA TYR A 187 4.75 -7.13 17.21
C TYR A 187 3.38 -7.16 16.52
N LEU A 188 3.31 -6.82 15.23
CA LEU A 188 2.04 -6.83 14.50
C LEU A 188 1.46 -8.25 14.39
N VAL A 189 2.30 -9.26 14.12
CA VAL A 189 1.86 -10.67 14.02
C VAL A 189 1.38 -11.19 15.38
N GLU A 190 2.07 -10.86 16.47
CA GLU A 190 1.63 -11.18 17.84
C GLU A 190 0.27 -10.55 18.19
N HIS A 191 -0.09 -9.44 17.53
CA HIS A 191 -1.37 -8.74 17.69
C HIS A 191 -2.38 -9.05 16.57
N GLY A 192 -2.20 -10.16 15.85
CA GLY A 192 -3.19 -10.69 14.90
C GLY A 192 -3.09 -10.18 13.47
N ALA A 193 -1.94 -9.61 13.07
CA ALA A 193 -1.69 -9.31 11.67
C ALA A 193 -1.61 -10.59 10.82
N ASP A 194 -2.41 -10.64 9.76
CA ASP A 194 -2.45 -11.72 8.78
C ASP A 194 -1.40 -11.47 7.70
N VAL A 195 -0.28 -12.19 7.77
CA VAL A 195 0.81 -12.10 6.79
C VAL A 195 0.46 -12.69 5.42
N THR A 196 -0.68 -13.40 5.32
CA THR A 196 -1.13 -14.03 4.07
C THR A 196 -1.87 -13.05 3.15
N ILE A 197 -2.27 -11.88 3.67
CA ILE A 197 -2.92 -10.84 2.87
C ILE A 197 -1.98 -10.36 1.76
N LYS A 198 -2.52 -10.35 0.54
CA LYS A 198 -1.81 -9.94 -0.67
C LYS A 198 -2.20 -8.53 -1.08
N ASP A 199 -1.23 -7.78 -1.57
CA ASP A 199 -1.48 -6.50 -2.24
C ASP A 199 -2.09 -6.75 -3.65
N LYS A 200 -2.41 -5.67 -4.39
CA LYS A 200 -2.98 -5.76 -5.75
C LYS A 200 -2.08 -6.49 -6.76
N TYR A 201 -0.78 -6.63 -6.47
CA TYR A 201 0.18 -7.32 -7.31
C TYR A 201 0.43 -8.77 -6.88
N GLY A 202 -0.12 -9.19 -5.74
CA GLY A 202 0.12 -10.50 -5.16
C GLY A 202 1.30 -10.53 -4.19
N ASN A 203 1.92 -9.40 -3.87
CA ASN A 203 3.00 -9.34 -2.88
C ASN A 203 2.44 -9.54 -1.48
N ARG A 204 3.26 -10.15 -0.61
CA ARG A 204 2.99 -10.45 0.80
C ARG A 204 4.24 -10.10 1.62
N ALA A 205 4.14 -10.03 2.94
CA ALA A 205 5.25 -9.55 3.80
C ALA A 205 6.56 -10.33 3.57
N PHE A 206 6.48 -11.64 3.32
CA PHE A 206 7.64 -12.49 2.99
C PHE A 206 8.43 -12.01 1.75
N LEU A 207 7.74 -11.56 0.70
CA LEU A 207 8.39 -11.12 -0.54
C LEU A 207 9.16 -9.81 -0.33
N GLU A 208 8.67 -8.95 0.57
CA GLU A 208 9.39 -7.75 0.99
C GLU A 208 10.63 -8.09 1.82
N ALA A 209 10.50 -9.00 2.80
CA ALA A 209 11.63 -9.52 3.58
C ALA A 209 12.71 -10.12 2.65
N LYS A 210 12.29 -10.89 1.64
CA LYS A 210 13.16 -11.48 0.61
C LYS A 210 13.85 -10.42 -0.24
N ARG A 211 13.17 -9.34 -0.64
CA ARG A 211 13.76 -8.21 -1.39
C ARG A 211 14.89 -7.56 -0.60
N HIS A 212 14.75 -7.48 0.72
CA HIS A 212 15.76 -6.97 1.64
C HIS A 212 16.81 -8.01 2.07
N LYS A 213 16.67 -9.28 1.66
CA LYS A 213 17.53 -10.40 2.09
C LYS A 213 17.55 -10.58 3.62
N ASN A 214 16.45 -10.24 4.30
CA ASN A 214 16.33 -10.44 5.74
C ASN A 214 15.87 -11.87 6.04
N THR A 215 16.85 -12.76 6.20
CA THR A 215 16.61 -14.19 6.46
C THR A 215 15.82 -14.43 7.74
N GLU A 216 16.09 -13.69 8.81
CA GLU A 216 15.40 -13.86 10.09
C GLU A 216 13.91 -13.53 9.97
N MET A 217 13.57 -12.39 9.36
CA MET A 217 12.19 -12.03 9.07
C MET A 217 11.51 -13.03 8.14
N MET A 218 12.23 -13.56 7.14
CA MET A 218 11.69 -14.58 6.25
C MET A 218 11.34 -15.87 7.00
N GLU A 219 12.23 -16.38 7.85
CA GLU A 219 11.98 -17.60 8.64
C GLU A 219 10.88 -17.41 9.69
N TYR A 220 10.74 -16.20 10.24
CA TYR A 220 9.61 -15.86 11.09
C TYR A 220 8.28 -15.90 10.32
N ILE A 221 8.18 -15.15 9.21
CA ILE A 221 6.94 -15.04 8.43
C ILE A 221 6.51 -16.41 7.85
N LYS A 222 7.46 -17.24 7.39
CA LYS A 222 7.21 -18.60 6.87
C LYS A 222 6.37 -19.48 7.80
N GLN A 223 6.49 -19.29 9.11
CA GLN A 223 5.75 -20.10 10.09
C GLN A 223 4.23 -19.89 10.01
N PHE A 224 3.79 -18.78 9.41
CA PHE A 224 2.39 -18.37 9.33
C PHE A 224 1.81 -18.47 7.91
N GLU A 225 2.58 -18.95 6.93
CA GLU A 225 2.18 -19.04 5.53
C GLU A 225 2.17 -20.49 5.02
N PRO A 226 1.35 -20.81 4.00
CA PRO A 226 1.40 -22.13 3.39
C PRO A 226 2.77 -22.44 2.79
N SER A 227 3.35 -23.59 3.15
CA SER A 227 4.69 -24.01 2.69
C SER A 227 4.86 -23.97 1.17
N ILE A 228 3.82 -24.42 0.44
CA ILE A 228 3.77 -24.45 -1.03
C ILE A 228 4.00 -23.08 -1.67
N TRP A 229 3.69 -21.97 -0.99
CA TRP A 229 3.92 -20.63 -1.54
C TRP A 229 5.41 -20.31 -1.68
N HIS A 230 6.27 -20.81 -0.79
CA HIS A 230 7.71 -20.54 -0.86
C HIS A 230 8.39 -21.37 -1.94
N GLU A 231 7.93 -22.60 -2.13
CA GLU A 231 8.33 -23.46 -3.24
C GLU A 231 7.90 -22.83 -4.57
N ALA A 232 6.65 -22.36 -4.66
CA ALA A 232 6.12 -21.65 -5.81
C ALA A 232 6.94 -20.38 -6.13
N ASP A 233 7.28 -19.56 -5.12
CA ASP A 233 8.09 -18.35 -5.31
C ASP A 233 9.50 -18.66 -5.80
N LYS A 234 10.10 -19.76 -5.31
CA LYS A 234 11.42 -20.23 -5.78
C LYS A 234 11.31 -20.67 -7.23
N ARG A 235 10.30 -21.48 -7.55
CA ARG A 235 10.08 -22.01 -8.90
C ARG A 235 9.76 -20.91 -9.91
N ALA A 236 8.90 -19.97 -9.55
CA ALA A 236 8.61 -18.79 -10.36
C ALA A 236 9.88 -17.98 -10.67
N ALA A 237 10.78 -17.81 -9.69
CA ALA A 237 12.05 -17.12 -9.91
C ALA A 237 13.00 -17.89 -10.85
N GLU A 238 13.01 -19.22 -10.78
CA GLU A 238 13.76 -20.08 -11.71
C GLU A 238 13.21 -19.97 -13.13
N LEU A 239 11.91 -20.13 -13.33
CA LEU A 239 11.26 -20.00 -14.64
C LEU A 239 11.48 -18.62 -15.26
N LYS A 240 11.44 -17.57 -14.44
CA LYS A 240 11.76 -16.20 -14.90
C LYS A 240 13.21 -16.08 -15.37
N LYS A 241 14.17 -16.74 -14.70
CA LYS A 241 15.57 -16.81 -15.17
C LYS A 241 15.73 -17.60 -16.46
N MET A 242 14.88 -18.62 -16.67
CA MET A 242 14.78 -19.37 -17.93
C MET A 242 14.08 -18.57 -19.04
N GLY A 243 13.62 -17.35 -18.76
CA GLY A 243 13.02 -16.43 -19.73
C GLY A 243 11.50 -16.57 -19.88
N LEU A 244 10.82 -17.34 -19.03
CA LEU A 244 9.35 -17.42 -19.04
C LEU A 244 8.74 -16.10 -18.54
N PRO A 245 7.79 -15.48 -19.27
CA PRO A 245 7.13 -14.25 -18.86
C PRO A 245 6.33 -14.38 -17.55
N SER A 246 6.33 -13.31 -16.75
CA SER A 246 5.64 -13.29 -15.45
C SER A 246 4.13 -13.51 -15.54
N ASP A 247 3.48 -13.09 -16.63
CA ASP A 247 2.05 -13.29 -16.86
C ASP A 247 1.73 -14.75 -17.17
N ILE A 248 2.60 -15.46 -17.89
CA ILE A 248 2.48 -16.93 -18.10
C ILE A 248 2.69 -17.66 -16.78
N ILE A 249 3.77 -17.36 -16.03
CA ILE A 249 4.02 -17.96 -14.70
C ILE A 249 2.83 -17.79 -13.77
N LYS A 250 2.29 -16.55 -13.69
CA LYS A 250 1.12 -16.23 -12.87
C LYS A 250 -0.12 -16.99 -13.34
N TRP A 251 -0.30 -17.13 -14.65
CA TRP A 251 -1.43 -17.86 -15.21
C TRP A 251 -1.33 -19.34 -14.87
N LEU A 252 -0.21 -20.03 -15.15
CA LEU A 252 -0.04 -21.46 -14.86
C LEU A 252 -0.34 -21.76 -13.39
N GLY A 253 0.26 -21.01 -12.46
CA GLY A 253 0.01 -21.19 -11.03
C GLY A 253 0.44 -22.57 -10.52
N THR A 254 -0.11 -22.97 -9.37
CA THR A 254 0.26 -24.20 -8.65
C THR A 254 -0.66 -25.38 -8.93
N GLU A 255 -1.69 -25.19 -9.75
CA GLU A 255 -2.68 -26.21 -10.08
C GLU A 255 -2.85 -26.28 -11.59
N ASN A 256 -3.01 -27.50 -12.12
CA ASN A 256 -3.19 -27.70 -13.56
C ASN A 256 -4.46 -27.01 -14.04
N ARG A 257 -4.41 -26.43 -15.24
CA ARG A 257 -5.56 -25.76 -15.84
C ARG A 257 -6.00 -26.49 -17.08
N ARG A 258 -7.24 -26.96 -17.06
CA ARG A 258 -7.93 -27.53 -18.22
C ARG A 258 -8.73 -26.43 -18.92
N LEU A 259 -8.61 -26.37 -20.24
CA LEU A 259 -9.47 -25.59 -21.10
C LEU A 259 -10.20 -26.56 -22.03
N ASP A 260 -11.52 -26.56 -21.94
CA ASP A 260 -12.36 -27.30 -22.87
C ASP A 260 -12.47 -26.51 -24.19
N LEU A 261 -12.37 -27.24 -25.29
CA LEU A 261 -12.39 -26.73 -26.65
C LEU A 261 -13.75 -27.04 -27.30
N PRO A 262 -14.21 -26.23 -28.26
CA PRO A 262 -15.45 -26.48 -28.99
C PRO A 262 -15.46 -27.86 -29.66
N GLU A 263 -16.63 -28.47 -29.81
CA GLU A 263 -16.80 -29.77 -30.50
C GLU A 263 -16.28 -29.78 -31.94
N ALA A 264 -16.18 -28.61 -32.57
CA ALA A 264 -15.63 -28.46 -33.92
C ALA A 264 -14.10 -28.61 -33.97
N CYS A 265 -13.39 -28.49 -32.83
CA CYS A 265 -11.95 -28.69 -32.76
C CYS A 265 -11.61 -30.19 -32.74
N PRO A 266 -10.49 -30.61 -33.34
CA PRO A 266 -10.09 -32.02 -33.35
C PRO A 266 -9.79 -32.61 -31.96
N ALA A 267 -9.39 -31.77 -31.01
CA ALA A 267 -9.26 -32.10 -29.59
C ALA A 267 -10.34 -31.36 -28.78
N GLN A 268 -10.98 -32.03 -27.81
CA GLN A 268 -12.01 -31.43 -26.96
C GLN A 268 -11.43 -30.74 -25.73
N TYR A 269 -10.16 -30.96 -25.40
CA TYR A 269 -9.52 -30.25 -24.30
C TYR A 269 -7.99 -30.17 -24.43
N ILE A 270 -7.45 -29.19 -23.70
CA ILE A 270 -6.02 -29.06 -23.40
C ILE A 270 -5.83 -28.78 -21.92
N VAL A 271 -4.83 -29.44 -21.32
CA VAL A 271 -4.41 -29.21 -19.93
C VAL A 271 -3.02 -28.60 -19.96
N PHE A 272 -2.85 -27.48 -19.25
CA PHE A 272 -1.57 -26.82 -19.05
C PHE A 272 -0.91 -27.29 -17.76
N GLU A 273 0.42 -27.34 -17.79
CA GLU A 273 1.26 -27.70 -16.65
C GLU A 273 1.16 -26.67 -15.51
N THR A 274 1.52 -27.10 -14.31
CA THR A 274 1.79 -26.17 -13.21
C THR A 274 3.17 -25.52 -13.39
N ILE A 275 3.45 -24.44 -12.65
CA ILE A 275 4.81 -23.89 -12.61
C ILE A 275 5.86 -24.91 -12.14
N PHE A 276 5.46 -25.92 -11.36
CA PHE A 276 6.37 -26.97 -10.89
C PHE A 276 6.75 -27.94 -12.01
N ASP A 277 5.86 -28.14 -12.97
CA ASP A 277 5.97 -29.19 -13.98
C ASP A 277 6.48 -28.70 -15.33
N VAL A 278 6.54 -27.37 -15.58
CA VAL A 278 7.18 -26.79 -16.78
C VAL A 278 8.61 -27.30 -16.92
N LYS A 279 8.91 -28.00 -18.02
CA LYS A 279 10.23 -28.60 -18.30
C LYS A 279 10.86 -28.01 -19.56
N PRO A 280 12.20 -27.89 -19.60
CA PRO A 280 12.89 -27.54 -20.83
C PRO A 280 12.86 -28.71 -21.83
N ILE A 281 12.61 -28.40 -23.10
CA ILE A 281 12.88 -29.27 -24.26
C ILE A 281 14.13 -28.72 -24.93
N GLU A 282 15.14 -29.56 -25.12
CA GLU A 282 16.38 -29.19 -25.81
C GLU A 282 16.35 -29.71 -27.25
N TRP A 283 16.48 -28.80 -28.22
CA TRP A 283 16.54 -29.16 -29.63
C TRP A 283 17.44 -28.20 -30.41
N GLN A 284 18.38 -28.75 -31.19
CA GLN A 284 19.37 -28.00 -31.98
C GLN A 284 20.10 -26.89 -31.19
N GLY A 285 20.44 -27.15 -29.92
CA GLY A 285 21.12 -26.19 -29.05
C GLY A 285 20.22 -25.05 -28.53
N ARG A 286 18.91 -25.13 -28.76
CA ARG A 286 17.89 -24.22 -28.24
C ARG A 286 17.11 -24.89 -27.12
N VAL A 287 16.58 -24.08 -26.20
CA VAL A 287 15.75 -24.53 -25.08
C VAL A 287 14.36 -23.97 -25.26
N PHE A 288 13.35 -24.83 -25.30
CA PHE A 288 11.94 -24.45 -25.26
C PHE A 288 11.37 -24.80 -23.89
N LEU A 289 10.38 -24.07 -23.40
CA LEU A 289 9.71 -24.39 -22.15
C LEU A 289 8.34 -24.96 -22.47
N ASP A 290 8.14 -26.25 -22.18
CA ASP A 290 6.86 -26.91 -22.40
C ASP A 290 5.85 -26.47 -21.34
N LEU A 291 4.70 -26.00 -21.81
CA LEU A 291 3.61 -25.51 -20.98
C LEU A 291 2.45 -26.51 -20.95
N THR A 292 2.53 -27.61 -21.69
CA THR A 292 1.40 -28.50 -21.95
C THR A 292 1.56 -29.81 -21.19
N LYS A 293 0.49 -30.19 -20.51
CA LYS A 293 0.40 -31.46 -19.78
C LYS A 293 -0.26 -32.54 -20.62
N ASP A 294 -1.42 -32.21 -21.19
CA ASP A 294 -2.27 -33.17 -21.89
C ASP A 294 -3.08 -32.48 -22.99
N VAL A 295 -3.29 -33.18 -24.11
CA VAL A 295 -4.15 -32.75 -25.22
C VAL A 295 -4.94 -33.98 -25.63
N GLU A 296 -6.26 -33.86 -25.70
CA GLU A 296 -7.10 -35.02 -25.98
C GLU A 296 -6.74 -35.69 -27.32
N GLY A 297 -6.33 -36.95 -27.27
CA GLY A 297 -6.09 -37.74 -28.49
C GLY A 297 -4.79 -37.43 -29.23
N TYR A 298 -3.94 -36.54 -28.69
CA TYR A 298 -2.68 -36.14 -29.32
C TYR A 298 -1.51 -36.21 -28.33
N ASN A 299 -0.29 -36.26 -28.86
CA ASN A 299 0.91 -36.09 -28.06
C ASN A 299 0.97 -34.64 -27.53
N SER A 300 1.11 -34.47 -26.22
CA SER A 300 1.12 -33.16 -25.57
C SER A 300 2.50 -32.51 -25.55
N THR A 301 3.58 -33.28 -25.70
CA THR A 301 4.94 -32.74 -25.58
C THR A 301 5.22 -31.77 -26.71
N GLY A 302 5.64 -30.55 -26.36
CA GLY A 302 5.95 -29.52 -27.35
C GLY A 302 4.73 -28.79 -27.92
N PHE A 303 3.50 -29.19 -27.56
CA PHE A 303 2.28 -28.68 -28.20
C PHE A 303 2.07 -27.17 -28.00
N VAL A 304 2.23 -26.67 -26.78
CA VAL A 304 2.38 -25.24 -26.48
C VAL A 304 3.68 -25.02 -25.74
N ILE A 305 4.60 -24.32 -26.38
CA ILE A 305 5.89 -23.97 -25.83
C ILE A 305 6.08 -22.46 -25.74
N TRP A 306 6.91 -22.05 -24.78
CA TRP A 306 7.54 -20.74 -24.81
C TRP A 306 8.96 -20.87 -25.33
N ILE A 307 9.34 -19.98 -26.25
CA ILE A 307 10.65 -19.95 -26.89
C ILE A 307 11.43 -18.74 -26.33
N PRO A 308 12.31 -18.92 -25.33
CA PRO A 308 12.91 -17.81 -24.58
C PRO A 308 13.79 -16.87 -25.42
N ASP A 309 14.55 -17.41 -26.37
CA ASP A 309 15.46 -16.65 -27.22
C ASP A 309 14.71 -15.73 -28.21
N GLN A 310 13.57 -16.19 -28.72
CA GLN A 310 12.70 -15.41 -29.62
C GLN A 310 11.61 -14.61 -28.89
N LYS A 311 11.40 -14.88 -27.60
CA LYS A 311 10.36 -14.25 -26.76
C LYS A 311 8.95 -14.39 -27.37
N CYS A 312 8.62 -15.57 -27.86
CA CYS A 312 7.32 -15.88 -28.44
C CYS A 312 6.81 -17.25 -28.00
N LEU A 313 5.51 -17.47 -28.18
CA LEU A 313 4.89 -18.78 -28.06
C LEU A 313 5.13 -19.59 -29.35
N GLY A 314 4.95 -20.89 -29.28
CA GLY A 314 5.03 -21.76 -30.44
C GLY A 314 4.46 -23.15 -30.16
N SER A 315 4.56 -24.00 -31.17
CA SER A 315 4.43 -25.46 -31.07
C SER A 315 5.68 -26.09 -31.67
N PHE A 316 6.14 -27.17 -31.04
CA PHE A 316 7.24 -27.99 -31.53
C PHE A 316 6.71 -29.40 -31.74
N ASP A 317 6.62 -29.80 -33.00
CA ASP A 317 6.29 -31.17 -33.37
C ASP A 317 7.52 -32.04 -33.11
N VAL A 318 7.45 -32.84 -32.05
CA VAL A 318 8.55 -33.73 -31.64
C VAL A 318 8.74 -34.89 -32.61
N GLU A 319 7.67 -35.33 -33.31
CA GLU A 319 7.73 -36.46 -34.23
C GLU A 319 8.36 -36.07 -35.56
N HIS A 320 8.06 -34.86 -36.05
CA HIS A 320 8.58 -34.34 -37.31
C HIS A 320 9.79 -33.39 -37.16
N GLU A 321 10.17 -33.06 -35.92
CA GLU A 321 11.21 -32.08 -35.59
C GLU A 321 10.98 -30.69 -36.21
N GLU A 322 9.72 -30.23 -36.22
CA GLU A 322 9.32 -28.95 -36.80
C GLU A 322 8.93 -27.92 -35.74
N LEU A 323 9.46 -26.70 -35.87
CA LEU A 323 9.17 -25.59 -34.96
C LEU A 323 8.25 -24.55 -35.62
N TYR A 324 7.08 -24.37 -35.03
CA TYR A 324 6.10 -23.36 -35.40
C TYR A 324 6.11 -22.21 -34.39
N THR A 325 6.27 -20.97 -34.85
CA THR A 325 6.39 -19.80 -33.95
C THR A 325 5.20 -18.84 -34.09
N TYR A 326 4.74 -18.29 -32.97
CA TYR A 326 3.56 -17.41 -32.89
C TYR A 326 4.02 -15.98 -32.58
N GLY A 327 4.85 -15.42 -33.47
CA GLY A 327 5.51 -14.14 -33.29
C GLY A 327 4.56 -12.99 -32.90
N GLY A 328 4.90 -12.22 -31.87
CA GLY A 328 4.11 -11.06 -31.43
C GLY A 328 2.78 -11.38 -30.73
N MET A 329 2.41 -12.66 -30.57
CA MET A 329 1.20 -13.05 -29.85
C MET A 329 1.39 -12.98 -28.32
N LYS A 330 0.63 -12.11 -27.67
CA LYS A 330 0.59 -12.01 -26.20
C LYS A 330 -0.18 -13.19 -25.59
N TRP A 331 0.24 -13.64 -24.41
CA TRP A 331 -0.38 -14.75 -23.68
C TRP A 331 -1.90 -14.65 -23.55
N ASN A 332 -2.41 -13.48 -23.14
CA ASN A 332 -3.84 -13.27 -22.98
C ASN A 332 -4.63 -13.35 -24.30
N LYS A 333 -4.00 -13.02 -25.44
CA LYS A 333 -4.59 -13.14 -26.77
C LYS A 333 -4.51 -14.57 -27.27
N PHE A 334 -3.39 -15.26 -27.01
CA PHE A 334 -3.20 -16.68 -27.28
C PHE A 334 -4.30 -17.52 -26.61
N ILE A 335 -4.48 -17.39 -25.30
CA ILE A 335 -5.50 -18.15 -24.56
C ILE A 335 -6.92 -17.91 -25.10
N LYS A 336 -7.25 -16.67 -25.51
CA LYS A 336 -8.54 -16.36 -26.11
C LYS A 336 -8.75 -16.97 -27.50
N LYS A 337 -7.66 -17.16 -28.26
CA LYS A 337 -7.67 -17.75 -29.61
C LYS A 337 -7.30 -19.24 -29.61
N LEU A 338 -7.11 -19.84 -28.43
CA LEU A 338 -6.55 -21.19 -28.31
C LEU A 338 -7.30 -22.24 -29.15
N PRO A 339 -8.65 -22.29 -29.20
CA PRO A 339 -9.34 -23.24 -30.06
C PRO A 339 -8.94 -23.18 -31.53
N PHE A 340 -8.80 -21.97 -32.09
CA PHE A 340 -8.40 -21.77 -33.47
C PHE A 340 -6.92 -22.08 -33.71
N ILE A 341 -6.07 -21.87 -32.70
CA ILE A 341 -4.65 -22.22 -32.79
C ILE A 341 -4.47 -23.74 -32.75
N VAL A 342 -5.21 -24.44 -31.88
CA VAL A 342 -5.20 -25.90 -31.80
C VAL A 342 -5.57 -26.52 -33.15
N ASP A 343 -6.64 -26.00 -33.77
CA ASP A 343 -7.10 -26.41 -35.11
C ASP A 343 -5.96 -26.29 -36.16
N ILE A 344 -5.34 -25.12 -36.25
CA ILE A 344 -4.24 -24.84 -37.18
C ILE A 344 -3.00 -25.72 -36.93
N VAL A 345 -2.63 -25.91 -35.65
CA VAL A 345 -1.47 -26.71 -35.28
C VAL A 345 -1.67 -28.17 -35.64
N LEU A 346 -2.87 -28.70 -35.42
CA LEU A 346 -3.21 -30.08 -35.76
C LEU A 346 -3.37 -30.30 -37.26
N ASP A 347 -3.81 -29.29 -38.01
CA ASP A 347 -3.94 -29.34 -39.47
C ASP A 347 -2.62 -29.08 -40.22
N GLY A 348 -1.53 -28.77 -39.51
CA GLY A 348 -0.21 -28.51 -40.11
C GLY A 348 -0.16 -27.22 -40.96
N LEU A 349 -1.05 -26.26 -40.69
CA LEU A 349 -1.14 -25.02 -41.46
C LEU A 349 -0.15 -23.94 -40.95
N PRO A 350 0.44 -23.11 -41.84
CA PRO A 350 1.33 -22.03 -41.43
C PRO A 350 0.62 -21.01 -40.54
N VAL A 351 1.14 -20.82 -39.33
CA VAL A 351 0.54 -19.95 -38.31
C VAL A 351 0.60 -18.46 -38.70
N ASP A 352 1.40 -18.08 -39.68
CA ASP A 352 1.47 -16.70 -40.19
C ASP A 352 0.11 -16.15 -40.68
N GLU A 353 -0.85 -17.04 -41.00
CA GLU A 353 -2.21 -16.68 -41.38
C GLU A 353 -3.11 -16.25 -40.19
N LEU A 354 -2.74 -16.55 -38.94
CA LEU A 354 -3.49 -16.18 -37.72
C LEU A 354 -3.57 -14.66 -37.45
N PHE A 355 -2.75 -13.89 -38.16
CA PHE A 355 -2.57 -12.45 -38.00
C PHE A 355 -3.27 -11.60 -39.06
N LYS A 356 -3.90 -12.21 -40.08
CA LYS A 356 -4.69 -11.51 -41.10
C LYS A 356 -6.14 -11.28 -40.67
#